data_AF-A0A1X6Y9M1-F1
#
_entry.id   AF-A0A1X6Y9M1-F1
#
_cell.length_a   1.000
_cell.length_b   1.000
_cell.length_c   1.000
_cell.angle_alpha   90.00
_cell.angle_beta   90.00
_cell.angle_gamma   90.00
#
_symmetry.space_group_name_H-M   'P 1'
#
loop_
_entity.id
_entity.type
_entity.pdbx_description
1 polymer ?
#
loop_
_entity_poly.entity_id
_entity_poly.type
_entity_poly.pdbx_seq_one_letter_code
_entity_poly.pdbx_strand_id
1 'polypeptide(L)'
;MFDIKTRRDASRRSEEAEVGYGSDTDLGPETALSGIVAGTRVATAVGWRNVEDLEAGDAVLTFDSGLKTVQNIKRKALWDGNGACPSRFQPLHVPRGAIGNREEMLLLPRQGVLVESDIAEEELGDPFVLIRAEALDGVCGIARRRPIFAPEVFVLEFEEDQVIFASSGALCVCPAAGDMFSRLFSRSQEATSDYTILSQETSRELIEKITWELEEKWAFALARSGQAEGGRSAARQQEMRTSR
;
A
#
# COMPACT_ATOMS: atom_id res chain seq x y z
N MET A 1 -15.86 -6.93 -27.60
CA MET A 1 -15.64 -5.84 -28.56
C MET A 1 -16.78 -4.84 -28.39
N PHE A 2 -16.57 -3.80 -27.59
CA PHE A 2 -17.54 -2.69 -27.44
C PHE A 2 -16.77 -1.38 -27.26
N ASP A 3 -16.98 -0.47 -28.20
CA ASP A 3 -16.46 0.89 -28.21
C ASP A 3 -17.02 1.74 -27.07
N ILE A 4 -16.17 2.60 -26.50
CA ILE A 4 -16.61 3.91 -25.97
C ILE A 4 -15.94 5.00 -26.80
N LYS A 5 -16.78 5.80 -27.47
CA LYS A 5 -16.35 6.74 -28.51
C LYS A 5 -15.77 8.03 -27.96
N THR A 6 -14.66 8.41 -28.57
CA THR A 6 -14.08 9.75 -28.69
C THR A 6 -15.11 10.89 -28.74
N ARG A 7 -14.90 11.93 -27.93
CA ARG A 7 -15.31 13.31 -28.28
C ARG A 7 -14.14 14.26 -28.04
N ARG A 8 -13.60 14.77 -29.14
CA ARG A 8 -12.53 15.77 -29.22
C ARG A 8 -13.14 17.10 -29.66
N ASP A 9 -12.48 18.19 -29.29
CA ASP A 9 -12.75 19.59 -29.69
C ASP A 9 -14.08 20.18 -29.15
N ALA A 10 -14.15 21.39 -28.59
CA ALA A 10 -13.30 22.55 -28.81
C ALA A 10 -13.37 23.57 -27.67
N SER A 11 -12.22 24.11 -27.25
CA SER A 11 -12.06 25.56 -27.07
C SER A 11 -10.57 25.91 -27.08
N ARG A 12 -10.16 26.89 -27.90
CA ARG A 12 -8.74 27.24 -28.11
C ARG A 12 -8.61 28.74 -28.36
N ARG A 13 -7.93 29.42 -27.43
CA ARG A 13 -7.44 30.83 -27.34
C ARG A 13 -7.58 31.25 -25.86
N SER A 14 -6.70 32.00 -25.21
CA SER A 14 -5.31 32.43 -25.49
C SER A 14 -4.77 33.13 -24.22
N GLU A 15 -3.53 33.62 -24.07
CA GLU A 15 -2.40 33.84 -24.99
C GLU A 15 -1.09 33.28 -24.36
N GLU A 16 0.04 33.99 -24.41
CA GLU A 16 1.40 33.59 -24.00
C GLU A 16 1.85 34.18 -22.63
N ALA A 17 2.74 33.48 -21.90
CA ALA A 17 3.78 34.10 -21.07
C ALA A 17 4.94 33.12 -20.80
N GLU A 18 6.18 33.65 -20.78
CA GLU A 18 7.44 32.91 -20.78
C GLU A 18 7.98 32.46 -19.40
N VAL A 19 8.82 31.41 -19.43
CA VAL A 19 10.06 31.21 -18.64
C VAL A 19 10.01 31.29 -17.11
N GLY A 20 10.49 30.23 -16.44
CA GLY A 20 11.11 30.40 -15.12
C GLY A 20 11.33 29.16 -14.27
N TYR A 21 12.57 28.63 -14.32
CA TYR A 21 13.27 27.88 -13.26
C TYR A 21 12.66 26.58 -12.71
N GLY A 22 13.50 25.55 -12.64
CA GLY A 22 13.19 24.33 -11.89
C GLY A 22 13.06 24.63 -10.41
N SER A 23 11.86 24.44 -9.86
CA SER A 23 11.66 24.32 -8.42
C SER A 23 12.04 22.91 -7.99
N ASP A 24 13.28 22.76 -7.55
CA ASP A 24 13.65 21.73 -6.57
C ASP A 24 12.59 21.78 -5.47
N THR A 25 11.69 20.80 -5.45
CA THR A 25 10.46 20.90 -4.67
C THR A 25 10.77 20.48 -3.26
N ASP A 26 11.37 21.41 -2.52
CA ASP A 26 11.56 21.36 -1.08
C ASP A 26 10.19 21.29 -0.40
N LEU A 27 9.69 20.07 -0.32
CA LEU A 27 8.51 19.70 0.43
C LEU A 27 8.91 19.85 1.89
N GLY A 28 8.54 20.99 2.47
CA GLY A 28 8.78 21.32 3.88
C GLY A 28 8.27 20.25 4.86
N PRO A 29 8.40 20.48 6.19
CA PRO A 29 8.42 19.42 7.23
C PRO A 29 7.05 18.74 7.52
N GLU A 30 6.22 18.57 6.51
CA GLU A 30 4.96 17.85 6.54
C GLU A 30 5.18 16.37 6.21
N THR A 31 5.13 15.59 7.28
CA THR A 31 5.17 14.13 7.36
C THR A 31 4.41 13.42 6.23
N ALA A 32 5.04 12.38 5.69
CA ALA A 32 4.38 11.39 4.86
C ALA A 32 3.35 10.56 5.68
N LEU A 33 2.07 10.69 5.34
CA LEU A 33 0.97 9.88 5.88
C LEU A 33 0.63 8.65 5.00
N SER A 34 1.23 8.57 3.82
CA SER A 34 1.10 7.54 2.78
C SER A 34 2.44 7.39 2.07
N GLY A 35 2.69 6.22 1.46
CA GLY A 35 3.98 5.77 0.98
C GLY A 35 4.41 4.45 1.60
N ILE A 36 5.46 3.85 1.04
CA ILE A 36 6.00 2.55 1.41
C ILE A 36 7.14 2.75 2.41
N VAL A 37 7.12 2.04 3.54
CA VAL A 37 8.13 2.18 4.60
C VAL A 37 9.39 1.38 4.27
N ALA A 38 10.58 1.92 4.57
CA ALA A 38 11.88 1.26 4.42
C ALA A 38 11.88 -0.19 4.94
N GLY A 39 12.59 -1.09 4.25
CA GLY A 39 12.62 -2.53 4.53
C GLY A 39 11.41 -3.31 3.98
N THR A 40 10.42 -2.62 3.40
CA THR A 40 9.32 -3.28 2.67
C THR A 40 9.85 -3.80 1.33
N ARG A 41 9.63 -5.09 1.04
CA ARG A 41 9.97 -5.66 -0.27
C ARG A 41 8.85 -5.45 -1.28
N VAL A 42 9.20 -4.98 -2.47
CA VAL A 42 8.32 -4.75 -3.62
C VAL A 42 8.63 -5.77 -4.72
N ALA A 43 7.60 -6.28 -5.40
CA ALA A 43 7.79 -7.17 -6.55
C ALA A 43 8.24 -6.38 -7.79
N THR A 44 9.31 -6.83 -8.44
CA THR A 44 9.87 -6.21 -9.66
C THR A 44 10.07 -7.25 -10.76
N ALA A 45 10.43 -6.79 -11.96
CA ALA A 45 10.80 -7.66 -13.09
C ALA A 45 11.91 -8.67 -12.78
N VAL A 46 12.75 -8.41 -11.76
CA VAL A 46 13.86 -9.28 -11.32
C VAL A 46 13.60 -9.98 -9.97
N GLY A 47 12.35 -9.97 -9.48
CA GLY A 47 11.94 -10.55 -8.20
C GLY A 47 11.71 -9.51 -7.10
N TRP A 48 11.74 -9.93 -5.84
CA TRP A 48 11.49 -9.05 -4.70
C TRP A 48 12.74 -8.24 -4.35
N ARG A 49 12.65 -6.91 -4.41
CA ARG A 49 13.69 -5.94 -4.00
C ARG A 49 13.19 -5.09 -2.83
N ASN A 50 14.08 -4.58 -1.96
CA ASN A 50 13.65 -3.63 -0.95
C ASN A 50 13.30 -2.29 -1.62
N VAL A 51 12.36 -1.53 -1.06
CA VAL A 51 11.90 -0.27 -1.65
C VAL A 51 13.02 0.79 -1.70
N GLU A 52 13.94 0.77 -0.72
CA GLU A 52 15.11 1.64 -0.65
C GLU A 52 16.13 1.40 -1.77
N ASP A 53 16.15 0.18 -2.33
CA ASP A 53 17.01 -0.24 -3.44
C ASP A 53 16.40 0.07 -4.82
N LEU A 54 15.20 0.65 -4.90
CA LEU A 54 14.56 1.01 -6.17
C LEU A 54 15.02 2.39 -6.67
N GLU A 55 15.08 2.51 -7.99
CA GLU A 55 15.42 3.75 -8.71
C GLU A 55 14.34 4.10 -9.76
N ALA A 56 14.29 5.36 -10.18
CA ALA A 56 13.43 5.76 -11.30
C ALA A 56 13.87 5.02 -12.59
N GLY A 57 12.91 4.47 -13.33
CA GLY A 57 13.16 3.55 -14.44
C GLY A 57 13.04 2.06 -14.08
N ASP A 58 13.02 1.68 -12.80
CA ASP A 58 12.76 0.29 -12.41
C ASP A 58 11.33 -0.16 -12.77
N ALA A 59 11.19 -1.41 -13.21
CA ALA A 59 9.91 -2.02 -13.54
C ALA A 59 9.36 -2.81 -12.33
N VAL A 60 8.29 -2.27 -11.74
CA VAL A 60 7.55 -2.84 -10.60
C VAL A 60 6.34 -3.64 -11.10
N LEU A 61 6.05 -4.77 -10.46
CA LEU A 61 4.86 -5.57 -10.75
C LEU A 61 3.64 -4.97 -10.04
N THR A 62 2.64 -4.66 -10.86
CA THR A 62 1.34 -4.12 -10.46
C THR A 62 0.26 -5.19 -10.56
N PHE A 63 -0.87 -4.96 -9.90
CA PHE A 63 -1.95 -5.92 -9.76
C PHE A 63 -2.69 -6.22 -11.08
N ASP A 64 -3.15 -5.17 -11.77
CA ASP A 64 -3.96 -5.24 -12.98
C ASP A 64 -3.18 -4.98 -14.28
N SER A 65 -2.13 -4.15 -14.19
CA SER A 65 -1.47 -3.54 -15.33
C SER A 65 -0.09 -4.12 -15.66
N GLY A 66 0.29 -5.24 -15.03
CA GLY A 66 1.54 -5.96 -15.27
C GLY A 66 2.78 -5.21 -14.76
N LEU A 67 3.88 -5.23 -15.52
CA LEU A 67 5.09 -4.50 -15.16
C LEU A 67 4.96 -3.03 -15.60
N LYS A 68 5.07 -2.10 -14.65
CA LYS A 68 5.03 -0.65 -14.88
C LYS A 68 6.31 0.02 -14.40
N THR A 69 6.76 1.01 -15.15
CA THR A 69 7.98 1.77 -14.85
C THR A 69 7.70 2.82 -13.78
N VAL A 70 8.52 2.83 -12.73
CA VAL A 70 8.51 3.90 -11.72
C VAL A 70 9.07 5.17 -12.37
N GLN A 71 8.26 6.23 -12.44
CA GLN A 71 8.66 7.51 -13.04
C GLN A 71 9.55 8.33 -12.12
N ASN A 72 9.27 8.30 -10.81
CA ASN A 72 10.01 9.03 -9.79
C ASN A 72 9.89 8.36 -8.42
N ILE A 73 10.86 8.61 -7.53
CA ILE A 73 10.87 8.10 -6.15
C ILE A 73 11.20 9.24 -5.20
N LYS A 74 10.21 9.68 -4.42
CA LYS A 74 10.41 10.67 -3.36
C LYS A 74 10.73 9.96 -2.05
N ARG A 75 11.83 10.35 -1.42
CA ARG A 75 12.31 9.80 -0.14
C ARG A 75 12.07 10.85 0.96
N LYS A 76 11.42 10.47 2.06
CA LYS A 76 11.11 11.36 3.18
C LYS A 76 11.28 10.64 4.52
N ALA A 77 11.74 11.35 5.55
CA ALA A 77 11.57 10.87 6.92
C ALA A 77 10.09 10.93 7.33
N LEU A 78 9.63 9.96 8.12
CA LEU A 78 8.26 9.95 8.65
C LEU A 78 7.96 11.17 9.53
N TRP A 79 8.91 11.64 10.34
CA TRP A 79 8.80 12.95 11.02
C TRP A 79 10.20 13.55 11.18
N ASP A 80 10.28 14.79 11.66
CA ASP A 80 11.50 15.57 11.87
C ASP A 80 12.50 14.97 12.89
N GLY A 81 12.19 13.83 13.51
CA GLY A 81 12.99 13.19 14.55
C GLY A 81 12.96 13.91 15.90
N ASN A 82 12.29 15.06 16.02
CA ASN A 82 12.34 15.89 17.21
C ASN A 82 11.36 15.40 18.28
N GLY A 83 11.85 14.50 19.13
CA GLY A 83 11.08 13.91 20.21
C GLY A 83 10.17 12.76 19.76
N ALA A 84 9.04 12.60 20.45
CA ALA A 84 8.15 11.46 20.24
C ALA A 84 7.39 11.56 18.90
N CYS A 85 7.41 10.48 18.11
CA CYS A 85 6.55 10.33 16.92
C CYS A 85 5.07 10.66 17.27
N PRO A 86 4.49 11.74 16.69
CA PRO A 86 3.12 12.15 16.93
C PRO A 86 2.11 11.03 16.63
N SER A 87 1.05 10.90 17.43
CA SER A 87 0.06 9.81 17.32
C SER A 87 -0.52 9.63 15.91
N ARG A 88 -0.85 10.74 15.25
CA ARG A 88 -1.35 10.78 13.86
C ARG A 88 -0.37 10.22 12.81
N PHE A 89 0.91 10.11 13.15
CA PHE A 89 1.99 9.64 12.27
C PHE A 89 2.48 8.24 12.64
N GLN A 90 1.98 7.64 13.73
CA GLN A 90 2.41 6.30 14.14
C GLN A 90 1.94 5.27 13.10
N PRO A 91 2.87 4.52 12.47
CA PRO A 91 2.53 3.48 11.52
C PRO A 91 1.81 2.34 12.23
N LEU A 92 1.03 1.59 11.47
CA LEU A 92 0.45 0.33 11.92
C LEU A 92 1.44 -0.79 11.62
N HIS A 93 1.74 -1.59 12.65
CA HIS A 93 2.39 -2.89 12.46
C HIS A 93 1.36 -3.87 11.95
N VAL A 94 1.70 -4.58 10.89
CA VAL A 94 0.85 -5.56 10.22
C VAL A 94 1.46 -6.93 10.42
N PRO A 95 0.85 -7.81 11.23
CA PRO A 95 1.28 -9.19 11.39
C PRO A 95 1.26 -9.95 10.07
N ARG A 96 2.08 -10.99 9.98
CA ARG A 96 2.09 -11.91 8.83
C ARG A 96 0.67 -12.46 8.56
N GLY A 97 0.22 -12.33 7.31
CA GLY A 97 -1.02 -12.90 6.80
C GLY A 97 -2.27 -12.05 7.02
N ALA A 98 -2.18 -10.91 7.73
CA ALA A 98 -3.34 -10.11 8.11
C ALA A 98 -4.08 -9.50 6.89
N ILE A 99 -3.34 -9.15 5.84
CA ILE A 99 -3.86 -8.55 4.58
C ILE A 99 -3.19 -9.18 3.35
N GLY A 100 -3.01 -10.51 3.36
CA GLY A 100 -2.33 -11.25 2.29
C GLY A 100 -0.79 -11.12 2.25
N ASN A 101 -0.21 -10.22 3.04
CA ASN A 101 1.24 -10.12 3.28
C ASN A 101 1.82 -11.45 3.80
N ARG A 102 2.96 -11.91 3.26
CA ARG A 102 3.62 -13.15 3.74
C ARG A 102 4.69 -12.90 4.80
N GLU A 103 5.02 -11.64 5.06
CA GLU A 103 5.97 -11.16 6.05
C GLU A 103 5.34 -10.00 6.84
N GLU A 104 5.82 -9.73 8.05
CA GLU A 104 5.38 -8.55 8.80
C GLU A 104 5.80 -7.26 8.08
N MET A 105 5.02 -6.19 8.26
CA MET A 105 5.33 -4.89 7.65
C MET A 105 4.82 -3.71 8.48
N LEU A 106 5.20 -2.51 8.06
CA LEU A 106 4.67 -1.25 8.56
C LEU A 106 3.86 -0.56 7.47
N LEU A 107 2.65 -0.10 7.80
CA LEU A 107 1.83 0.75 6.94
C LEU A 107 1.64 2.13 7.57
N LEU A 108 1.59 3.16 6.74
CA LEU A 108 1.27 4.51 7.18
C LEU A 108 -0.26 4.69 7.29
N PRO A 109 -0.78 5.51 8.22
CA PRO A 109 -2.22 5.55 8.49
C PRO A 109 -3.13 5.85 7.29
N ARG A 110 -2.71 6.70 6.36
CA ARG A 110 -3.47 7.02 5.13
C ARG A 110 -3.03 6.19 3.91
N GLN A 111 -2.16 5.19 4.07
CA GLN A 111 -1.81 4.27 2.99
C GLN A 111 -3.05 3.47 2.56
N GLY A 112 -3.36 3.49 1.27
CA GLY A 112 -4.40 2.66 0.68
C GLY A 112 -3.89 1.24 0.47
N VAL A 113 -4.65 0.26 0.97
CA VAL A 113 -4.40 -1.17 0.81
C VAL A 113 -5.56 -1.78 0.04
N LEU A 114 -5.28 -2.57 -1.00
CA LEU A 114 -6.31 -3.36 -1.68
C LEU A 114 -6.47 -4.70 -0.96
N VAL A 115 -7.68 -5.02 -0.52
CA VAL A 115 -8.01 -6.30 0.11
C VAL A 115 -9.03 -7.05 -0.73
N GLU A 116 -8.92 -8.38 -0.74
CA GLU A 116 -9.86 -9.31 -1.37
C GLU A 116 -10.97 -9.66 -0.37
N SER A 117 -12.23 -9.44 -0.74
CA SER A 117 -13.39 -9.67 0.12
C SER A 117 -14.58 -10.20 -0.66
N ASP A 118 -15.11 -11.33 -0.20
CA ASP A 118 -16.31 -11.97 -0.74
C ASP A 118 -17.54 -11.08 -0.48
N ILE A 119 -17.54 -10.33 0.63
CA ILE A 119 -18.58 -9.37 1.00
C ILE A 119 -18.54 -8.11 0.11
N ALA A 120 -17.34 -7.67 -0.29
CA ALA A 120 -17.21 -6.58 -1.26
C ALA A 120 -17.75 -7.00 -2.65
N GLU A 121 -17.54 -8.25 -3.06
CA GLU A 121 -18.15 -8.77 -4.30
C GLU A 121 -19.69 -8.77 -4.22
N GLU A 122 -20.27 -9.18 -3.09
CA GLU A 122 -21.73 -9.20 -2.91
C GLU A 122 -22.36 -7.80 -2.86
N GLU A 123 -21.75 -6.84 -2.15
CA GLU A 123 -22.34 -5.51 -1.93
C GLU A 123 -21.96 -4.45 -2.98
N LEU A 124 -20.78 -4.56 -3.61
CA LEU A 124 -20.28 -3.60 -4.60
C LEU A 124 -20.16 -4.18 -6.02
N GLY A 125 -20.16 -5.50 -6.19
CA GLY A 125 -19.90 -6.15 -7.46
C GLY A 125 -18.42 -6.22 -7.86
N ASP A 126 -17.50 -5.93 -6.93
CA ASP A 126 -16.05 -6.02 -7.11
C ASP A 126 -15.43 -6.75 -5.90
N PRO A 127 -14.74 -7.89 -6.09
CA PRO A 127 -14.09 -8.62 -4.99
C PRO A 127 -12.88 -7.89 -4.39
N PHE A 128 -12.41 -6.79 -5.00
CA PHE A 128 -11.28 -6.01 -4.50
C PHE A 128 -11.70 -4.62 -4.02
N VAL A 129 -11.28 -4.27 -2.81
CA VAL A 129 -11.71 -3.03 -2.15
C VAL A 129 -10.53 -2.31 -1.50
N LEU A 130 -10.42 -1.01 -1.74
CA LEU A 130 -9.38 -0.18 -1.14
C LEU A 130 -9.80 0.33 0.23
N ILE A 131 -9.00 0.00 1.25
CA ILE A 131 -9.20 0.43 2.64
C ILE A 131 -7.96 1.21 3.11
N ARG A 132 -8.17 2.33 3.82
CA ARG A 132 -7.05 3.06 4.48
C ARG A 132 -6.55 2.24 5.67
N ALA A 133 -5.24 2.09 5.82
CA ALA A 133 -4.64 1.27 6.89
C ALA A 133 -5.13 1.64 8.31
N GLU A 134 -5.42 2.92 8.59
CA GLU A 134 -6.01 3.35 9.88
C GLU A 134 -7.38 2.75 10.21
N ALA A 135 -8.14 2.29 9.21
CA ALA A 135 -9.43 1.63 9.41
C ALA A 135 -9.30 0.16 9.82
N LEU A 136 -8.09 -0.41 9.71
CA LEU A 136 -7.74 -1.78 10.11
C LEU A 136 -7.06 -1.83 11.50
N ASP A 137 -6.99 -0.71 12.23
CA ASP A 137 -6.40 -0.65 13.58
C ASP A 137 -7.24 -1.51 14.54
N GLY A 138 -6.64 -2.57 15.09
CA GLY A 138 -7.28 -3.58 15.92
C GLY A 138 -7.72 -4.86 15.19
N VAL A 139 -7.67 -4.91 13.86
CA VAL A 139 -8.14 -6.04 13.03
C VAL A 139 -6.98 -6.99 12.73
N CYS A 140 -7.16 -8.31 12.84
CA CYS A 140 -6.11 -9.30 12.55
C CYS A 140 -4.78 -9.05 13.30
N GLY A 141 -4.86 -8.49 14.51
CA GLY A 141 -3.69 -8.09 15.30
C GLY A 141 -2.89 -6.89 14.75
N ILE A 142 -3.39 -6.22 13.71
CA ILE A 142 -2.84 -4.95 13.21
C ILE A 142 -3.00 -3.89 14.31
N ALA A 143 -1.93 -3.16 14.62
CA ALA A 143 -1.97 -2.15 15.69
C ALA A 143 -0.97 -1.03 15.43
N ARG A 144 -1.31 0.21 15.84
CA ARG A 144 -0.35 1.32 15.87
C ARG A 144 0.88 1.00 16.70
N ARG A 145 2.05 1.10 16.07
CA ARG A 145 3.36 0.91 16.69
C ARG A 145 4.09 2.25 16.74
N ARG A 146 4.40 2.73 17.93
CA ARG A 146 5.25 3.92 18.09
C ARG A 146 6.70 3.57 17.73
N PRO A 147 7.29 4.16 16.67
CA PRO A 147 8.65 3.89 16.25
C PRO A 147 9.65 4.61 17.17
N ILE A 148 10.87 4.05 17.29
CA ILE A 148 11.95 4.58 18.14
C ILE A 148 12.79 5.62 17.38
N PHE A 149 12.97 5.41 16.07
CA PHE A 149 13.64 6.30 15.12
C PHE A 149 12.66 6.65 14.00
N ALA A 150 12.90 7.74 13.26
CA ALA A 150 12.10 8.08 12.09
C ALA A 150 12.44 7.13 10.94
N PRO A 151 11.54 6.22 10.52
CA PRO A 151 11.79 5.42 9.33
C PRO A 151 11.70 6.31 8.09
N GLU A 152 12.46 5.93 7.06
CA GLU A 152 12.28 6.49 5.73
C GLU A 152 11.01 5.94 5.07
N VAL A 153 10.37 6.80 4.29
CA VAL A 153 9.16 6.57 3.52
C VAL A 153 9.47 6.89 2.08
N PHE A 154 9.12 5.95 1.20
CA PHE A 154 9.32 6.00 -0.23
C PHE A 154 7.97 6.14 -0.91
N VAL A 155 7.77 7.26 -1.61
CA VAL A 155 6.60 7.47 -2.48
C VAL A 155 7.04 7.17 -3.90
N LEU A 156 6.60 6.03 -4.41
CA LEU A 156 6.77 5.62 -5.80
C LEU A 156 5.70 6.33 -6.64
N GLU A 157 6.13 7.08 -7.65
CA GLU A 157 5.23 7.78 -8.57
C GLU A 157 5.25 7.07 -9.94
N PHE A 158 4.07 6.77 -10.47
CA PHE A 158 3.87 6.12 -11.77
C PHE A 158 3.25 7.10 -12.78
N GLU A 159 2.98 6.66 -14.02
CA GLU A 159 2.27 7.49 -15.01
C GLU A 159 0.78 7.64 -14.68
N GLU A 160 0.18 6.56 -14.20
CA GLU A 160 -1.21 6.44 -13.74
C GLU A 160 -1.19 5.93 -12.29
N ASP A 161 -2.35 5.87 -11.62
CA ASP A 161 -2.42 5.20 -10.31
C ASP A 161 -2.18 3.70 -10.47
N GLN A 162 -1.43 3.09 -9.55
CA GLN A 162 -1.06 1.68 -9.62
C GLN A 162 -1.14 1.01 -8.27
N VAL A 163 -1.67 -0.22 -8.22
CA VAL A 163 -1.59 -1.07 -7.03
C VAL A 163 -0.41 -2.02 -7.18
N ILE A 164 0.57 -1.92 -6.26
CA ILE A 164 1.81 -2.72 -6.29
C ILE A 164 1.77 -3.86 -5.27
N PHE A 165 2.52 -4.94 -5.53
CA PHE A 165 2.73 -6.01 -4.54
C PHE A 165 3.86 -5.66 -3.56
N ALA A 166 3.54 -5.66 -2.27
CA ALA A 166 4.41 -5.36 -1.13
C ALA A 166 4.49 -6.53 -0.12
N SER A 167 5.59 -6.60 0.64
CA SER A 167 5.86 -7.60 1.70
C SER A 167 5.43 -9.02 1.36
N SER A 168 5.84 -9.44 0.17
CA SER A 168 5.64 -10.78 -0.36
C SER A 168 4.15 -11.19 -0.55
N GLY A 169 3.19 -10.24 -0.58
CA GLY A 169 1.80 -10.52 -0.95
C GLY A 169 0.72 -9.45 -0.71
N ALA A 170 0.94 -8.42 0.12
CA ALA A 170 -0.03 -7.34 0.30
C ALA A 170 -0.07 -6.42 -0.93
N LEU A 171 -1.17 -5.70 -1.12
CA LEU A 171 -1.41 -4.82 -2.25
C LEU A 171 -1.52 -3.37 -1.78
N CYS A 172 -0.67 -2.47 -2.29
CA CYS A 172 -0.56 -1.08 -1.84
C CYS A 172 -0.72 -0.10 -3.00
N VAL A 173 -1.56 0.92 -2.83
CA VAL A 173 -1.75 2.00 -3.82
C VAL A 173 -0.52 2.91 -3.88
N CYS A 174 -0.05 3.19 -5.09
CA CYS A 174 0.95 4.21 -5.42
C CYS A 174 0.33 5.22 -6.41
N PRO A 175 0.55 6.53 -6.21
CA PRO A 175 -0.11 7.57 -7.02
C PRO A 175 0.54 7.78 -8.40
N ALA A 176 -0.24 8.31 -9.32
CA ALA A 176 0.27 8.99 -10.51
C ALA A 176 1.19 10.19 -10.13
N ALA A 177 2.21 10.43 -10.95
CA ALA A 177 3.16 11.53 -10.77
C ALA A 177 2.45 12.89 -10.82
N GLY A 178 2.71 13.72 -9.81
CA GLY A 178 2.11 15.06 -9.68
C GLY A 178 0.83 15.12 -8.84
N ASP A 179 0.09 14.03 -8.65
CA ASP A 179 -1.16 14.04 -7.84
C ASP A 179 -0.91 13.95 -6.32
N MET A 180 0.36 13.89 -5.92
CA MET A 180 0.78 13.82 -4.51
C MET A 180 0.28 15.02 -3.69
N PHE A 181 0.12 16.20 -4.29
CA PHE A 181 -0.29 17.41 -3.57
C PHE A 181 -1.82 17.51 -3.33
N SER A 182 -2.65 16.82 -4.12
CA SER A 182 -4.07 16.71 -3.79
C SER A 182 -4.24 15.80 -2.56
N ARG A 183 -3.75 14.56 -2.67
CA ARG A 183 -4.07 13.45 -1.75
C ARG A 183 -3.48 13.56 -0.35
N LEU A 184 -2.39 14.32 -0.16
CA LEU A 184 -1.81 14.58 1.15
C LEU A 184 -2.67 15.55 1.99
N PHE A 185 -3.34 16.51 1.34
CA PHE A 185 -4.05 17.61 2.02
C PHE A 185 -5.58 17.55 1.88
N SER A 186 -6.11 16.85 0.88
CA SER A 186 -7.55 16.67 0.75
C SER A 186 -8.11 15.92 1.97
N ARG A 187 -9.09 16.55 2.60
CA ARG A 187 -9.92 15.98 3.68
C ARG A 187 -11.17 15.29 3.13
N SER A 188 -11.45 15.54 1.84
CA SER A 188 -12.48 14.91 1.02
C SER A 188 -11.89 13.73 0.26
N GLN A 189 -12.64 12.63 0.18
CA GLN A 189 -12.37 11.58 -0.80
C GLN A 189 -12.54 12.15 -2.20
N GLU A 190 -11.47 12.15 -2.97
CA GLU A 190 -11.55 12.11 -4.42
C GLU A 190 -10.87 10.81 -4.84
N ALA A 191 -11.54 10.04 -5.69
CA ALA A 191 -11.09 8.73 -6.11
C ALA A 191 -9.73 8.86 -6.83
N THR A 192 -8.82 7.92 -6.57
CA THR A 192 -7.80 7.55 -7.55
C THR A 192 -8.50 7.28 -8.88
N SER A 193 -7.91 7.66 -10.02
CA SER A 193 -8.66 7.81 -11.28
C SER A 193 -9.38 6.54 -11.73
N ASP A 194 -8.89 5.37 -11.29
CA ASP A 194 -9.43 4.04 -11.62
C ASP A 194 -9.85 3.21 -10.39
N TYR A 195 -9.67 3.68 -9.14
CA TYR A 195 -10.04 2.92 -7.94
C TYR A 195 -10.82 3.75 -6.91
N THR A 196 -11.83 3.13 -6.27
CA THR A 196 -12.61 3.77 -5.20
C THR A 196 -12.07 3.38 -3.82
N ILE A 197 -11.57 4.37 -3.05
CA ILE A 197 -11.08 4.16 -1.68
C ILE A 197 -12.26 4.23 -0.69
N LEU A 198 -12.63 3.12 -0.08
CA LEU A 198 -13.53 3.13 1.07
C LEU A 198 -12.86 3.76 2.29
N SER A 199 -13.65 4.51 3.04
CA SER A 199 -13.23 5.09 4.31
C SER A 199 -14.33 4.93 5.36
N GLN A 200 -13.95 5.01 6.63
CA GLN A 200 -14.86 4.92 7.78
C GLN A 200 -15.96 6.00 7.76
N GLU A 201 -15.77 7.08 7.00
CA GLU A 201 -16.75 8.17 6.85
C GLU A 201 -17.82 7.85 5.78
N THR A 202 -17.60 6.86 4.93
CA THR A 202 -18.37 6.61 3.70
C THR A 202 -19.08 5.27 3.71
N SER A 203 -18.49 4.24 4.31
CA SER A 203 -18.98 2.85 4.22
C SER A 203 -18.65 2.04 5.47
N ARG A 204 -18.87 2.63 6.66
CA ARG A 204 -18.54 2.02 7.95
C ARG A 204 -19.08 0.60 8.12
N GLU A 205 -20.36 0.37 7.82
CA GLU A 205 -20.99 -0.96 7.99
C GLU A 205 -20.36 -2.02 7.09
N LEU A 206 -19.98 -1.65 5.85
CA LEU A 206 -19.28 -2.54 4.93
C LEU A 206 -17.84 -2.80 5.40
N ILE A 207 -17.13 -1.78 5.87
CA ILE A 207 -15.80 -1.96 6.48
C ILE A 207 -15.87 -2.88 7.70
N GLU A 208 -16.87 -2.71 8.58
CA GLU A 208 -17.08 -3.61 9.74
C GLU A 208 -17.36 -5.06 9.30
N LYS A 209 -18.09 -5.30 8.21
CA LYS A 209 -18.26 -6.66 7.67
C LYS A 209 -16.95 -7.24 7.11
N ILE A 210 -16.24 -6.46 6.28
CA ILE A 210 -14.97 -6.88 5.65
C ILE A 210 -13.92 -7.19 6.72
N THR A 211 -13.84 -6.42 7.81
CA THR A 211 -12.83 -6.68 8.86
C THR A 211 -13.09 -7.98 9.61
N TRP A 212 -14.35 -8.38 9.83
CA TRP A 212 -14.69 -9.69 10.40
C TRP A 212 -14.29 -10.84 9.46
N GLU A 213 -14.55 -10.70 8.16
CA GLU A 213 -14.13 -11.66 7.14
C GLU A 213 -12.59 -11.83 7.10
N LEU A 214 -11.85 -10.73 7.21
CA LEU A 214 -10.39 -10.74 7.33
C LEU A 214 -9.92 -11.47 8.61
N GLU A 215 -10.58 -11.28 9.75
CA GLU A 215 -10.23 -12.00 10.99
C GLU A 215 -10.41 -13.52 10.86
N GLU A 216 -11.51 -13.97 10.24
CA GLU A 216 -11.72 -15.39 9.95
C GLU A 216 -10.64 -15.93 9.00
N LYS A 217 -10.43 -15.26 7.85
CA LYS A 217 -9.40 -15.62 6.86
C LYS A 217 -8.00 -15.69 7.51
N TRP A 218 -7.66 -14.75 8.40
CA TRP A 218 -6.38 -14.71 9.13
C TRP A 218 -6.25 -15.83 10.16
N ALA A 219 -7.30 -16.13 10.94
CA ALA A 219 -7.30 -17.24 11.89
C ALA A 219 -7.04 -18.59 11.19
N PHE A 220 -7.68 -18.84 10.03
CA PHE A 220 -7.40 -20.01 9.21
C PHE A 220 -5.96 -20.03 8.66
N ALA A 221 -5.42 -18.87 8.24
CA ALA A 221 -4.04 -18.77 7.76
C ALA A 221 -3.01 -19.11 8.86
N LEU A 222 -3.21 -18.60 10.08
CA LEU A 222 -2.37 -18.92 11.24
C LEU A 222 -2.38 -20.41 11.56
N ALA A 223 -3.57 -21.03 11.64
CA ALA A 223 -3.74 -22.45 11.91
C ALA A 223 -2.98 -23.33 10.89
N ARG A 224 -3.05 -22.97 9.59
CA ARG A 224 -2.31 -23.66 8.52
C ARG A 224 -0.79 -23.49 8.65
N SER A 225 -0.28 -22.32 9.05
CA SER A 225 1.15 -22.14 9.27
C SER A 225 1.69 -22.97 10.45
N GLY A 226 0.96 -23.04 11.57
CA GLY A 226 1.37 -23.85 12.72
C GLY A 226 1.48 -25.35 12.39
N GLN A 227 0.55 -25.87 11.58
CA GLN A 227 0.60 -27.25 11.07
C GLN A 227 1.81 -27.50 10.15
N ALA A 228 2.14 -26.54 9.28
CA ALA A 228 3.28 -26.65 8.35
C ALA A 228 4.64 -26.63 9.08
N GLU A 229 4.79 -25.81 10.12
CA GLU A 229 6.02 -25.77 10.94
C GLU A 229 6.17 -27.01 11.83
N GLY A 230 5.08 -27.48 12.43
CA GLY A 230 5.05 -28.74 13.18
C GLY A 230 5.49 -29.94 12.33
N GLY A 231 4.98 -30.04 11.10
CA GLY A 231 5.37 -31.08 10.15
C GLY A 231 6.87 -31.02 9.76
N ARG A 232 7.41 -29.83 9.52
CA ARG A 232 8.84 -29.63 9.22
C ARG A 232 9.75 -29.99 10.40
N SER A 233 9.33 -29.67 11.63
CA SER A 233 10.07 -30.05 12.84
C SER A 233 10.08 -31.56 13.06
N ALA A 234 8.94 -32.23 12.85
CA ALA A 234 8.83 -33.69 12.96
C ALA A 234 9.70 -34.42 11.93
N ALA A 235 9.64 -34.01 10.65
CA ALA A 235 10.45 -34.60 9.58
C ALA A 235 11.97 -34.50 9.88
N ARG A 236 12.44 -33.31 10.30
CA ARG A 236 13.85 -33.07 10.63
C ARG A 236 14.34 -33.89 11.84
N GLN A 237 13.48 -34.14 12.82
CA GLN A 237 13.78 -35.02 13.95
C GLN A 237 13.81 -36.51 13.55
N GLN A 238 13.03 -36.90 12.55
CA GLN A 238 12.99 -38.27 12.05
C GLN A 238 14.22 -38.61 11.20
N GLU A 239 14.67 -37.69 10.33
CA GLU A 239 15.93 -37.83 9.56
C GLU A 239 17.16 -37.96 10.47
N MET A 240 17.22 -37.19 11.57
CA MET A 240 18.31 -37.30 12.57
C MET A 240 18.29 -38.62 13.36
N ARG A 241 17.15 -39.32 13.41
CA ARG A 241 17.04 -40.63 14.08
C ARG A 241 17.38 -41.81 13.16
N THR A 242 17.19 -41.67 11.84
CA THR A 242 17.51 -42.71 10.85
C THR A 242 18.97 -42.70 10.38
N SER A 243 19.76 -41.72 10.80
CA SER A 243 21.19 -41.57 10.43
C SER A 243 22.15 -41.93 11.59
N ARG A 244 21.75 -42.86 12.47
CA ARG A 244 22.53 -43.38 13.60
C ARG A 244 22.54 -44.91 13.61
#